data_AF-A0A2M9ZJZ0-F1
#
_entry.id   AF-A0A2M9ZJZ0-F1
#
_cell.length_a   1.000
_cell.length_b   1.000
_cell.length_c   1.000
_cell.angle_alpha   90.00
_cell.angle_beta   90.00
_cell.angle_gamma   90.00
#
_symmetry.space_group_name_H-M   'P 1'
#
loop_
_entity.id
_entity.type
_entity.pdbx_description
1 polymer ?
#
loop_
_entity_poly.entity_id
_entity_poly.type
_entity_poly.pdbx_seq_one_letter_code
_entity_poly.pdbx_strand_id
1 'polypeptide(L)'
;MDLPTPAEIASLRVKNRWFLKLLFLLSGILILFITWAEVHSTSTLSFRERKKSIDSKVRVLREIKDSFPDKDLVNDFGRIENSFKEVESAFKTGTQKEKSDSLLSIEKKLPESLRKWSETAAISSDRLLQYVARETQLRGLDTEERHPLTAKEEEKVNQYFHMAREEWLSGNKFRRDGNHLYALVLYKRSLKYSFSSLKTSKLPPPIEFKKVGERLTSHR
;
A
#
# COMPACT_ATOMS: atom_id res chain seq x y z
N MET A 1 26.61 -20.36 67.44
CA MET A 1 26.86 -19.92 66.04
C MET A 1 28.29 -20.31 65.76
N ASP A 2 28.50 -21.50 65.20
CA ASP A 2 29.86 -21.98 64.89
C ASP A 2 30.40 -21.20 63.70
N LEU A 3 31.60 -20.63 63.89
CA LEU A 3 32.29 -19.89 62.85
C LEU A 3 32.85 -20.88 61.81
N PRO A 4 32.68 -20.62 60.51
CA PRO A 4 33.13 -21.54 59.47
C PRO A 4 34.65 -21.75 59.53
N THR A 5 35.07 -22.99 59.37
CA THR A 5 36.48 -23.37 59.43
C THR A 5 37.26 -22.85 58.20
N PRO A 6 38.57 -22.59 58.31
CA PRO A 6 39.38 -22.07 57.19
C PRO A 6 39.29 -22.92 55.90
N ALA A 7 39.05 -24.23 56.04
CA ALA A 7 38.86 -25.16 54.92
C ALA A 7 37.54 -24.92 54.16
N GLU A 8 36.46 -24.58 54.86
CA GLU A 8 35.15 -24.29 54.26
C GLU A 8 35.20 -22.98 53.45
N ILE A 9 35.89 -21.95 53.96
CA ILE A 9 36.08 -20.66 53.29
C ILE A 9 36.92 -20.81 52.00
N ALA A 10 37.95 -21.67 52.03
CA ALA A 10 38.78 -21.96 50.86
C ALA A 10 38.00 -22.69 49.76
N SER A 11 37.16 -23.67 50.12
CA SER A 11 36.35 -24.43 49.18
C SER A 11 35.31 -23.57 48.45
N LEU A 12 34.71 -22.59 49.15
CA LEU A 12 33.78 -21.62 48.57
C LEU A 12 34.46 -20.72 47.53
N ARG A 13 35.72 -20.32 47.75
CA ARG A 13 36.47 -19.46 46.82
C ARG A 13 36.85 -20.18 45.51
N VAL A 14 37.16 -21.48 45.58
CA VAL A 14 37.49 -22.30 44.40
C VAL A 14 36.23 -22.62 43.59
N LYS A 15 35.13 -22.97 44.26
CA LYS A 15 33.83 -23.24 43.62
C LYS A 15 33.28 -22.01 42.88
N ASN A 16 33.49 -20.82 43.45
CA ASN A 16 33.04 -19.55 42.85
C ASN A 16 33.84 -19.19 41.57
N ARG A 17 35.14 -19.49 41.50
CA ARG A 17 35.96 -19.26 40.29
C ARG A 17 35.59 -20.18 39.13
N TRP A 18 35.25 -21.43 39.42
CA TRP A 18 34.77 -22.37 38.40
C TRP A 18 33.38 -21.99 37.89
N PHE A 19 32.48 -21.59 38.79
CA PHE A 19 31.16 -21.09 38.44
C PHE A 19 31.23 -19.83 37.57
N LEU A 20 32.08 -18.86 37.92
CA LEU A 20 32.31 -17.67 37.10
C LEU A 20 32.84 -18.02 35.70
N LYS A 21 33.80 -18.93 35.59
CA LYS A 21 34.31 -19.40 34.28
C LYS A 21 33.21 -20.06 33.45
N LEU A 22 32.36 -20.87 34.07
CA LEU A 22 31.21 -21.50 33.42
C LEU A 22 30.20 -20.45 32.94
N LEU A 23 29.94 -19.43 33.76
CA LEU A 23 29.03 -18.33 33.43
C LEU A 23 29.54 -17.51 32.23
N PHE A 24 30.84 -17.21 32.19
CA PHE A 24 31.47 -16.51 31.06
C PHE A 24 31.46 -17.36 29.78
N LEU A 25 31.70 -18.67 29.88
CA LEU A 25 31.60 -19.61 28.76
C LEU A 25 30.17 -19.67 28.20
N LEU A 26 29.17 -19.81 29.07
CA LEU A 26 27.77 -19.84 28.67
C LEU A 26 27.31 -18.51 28.08
N SER A 27 27.72 -17.37 28.65
CA SER A 27 27.42 -16.05 28.07
C SER A 27 28.07 -15.87 26.70
N GLY A 28 29.30 -16.36 26.52
CA GLY A 28 29.99 -16.30 25.23
C GLY A 28 29.28 -17.12 24.16
N ILE A 29 28.85 -18.35 24.50
CA ILE A 29 28.06 -19.21 23.62
C ILE A 29 26.71 -18.56 23.28
N LEU A 30 26.04 -17.95 24.26
CA LEU A 30 24.76 -17.28 24.06
C LEU A 30 24.91 -16.08 23.11
N ILE A 31 25.95 -15.26 23.28
CA ILE A 31 26.24 -14.12 22.39
C ILE A 31 26.57 -14.60 20.97
N LEU A 32 27.35 -15.68 20.83
CA LEU A 32 27.60 -16.33 19.54
C LEU A 32 26.31 -16.84 18.89
N PHE A 33 25.38 -17.39 19.67
CA PHE A 33 24.09 -17.85 19.16
C PHE A 33 23.19 -16.69 18.71
N ILE A 34 23.15 -15.59 19.48
CA ILE A 34 22.35 -14.39 19.16
C ILE A 34 22.90 -13.71 17.90
N THR A 35 24.22 -13.54 17.82
CA THR A 35 24.87 -12.94 16.64
C THR A 35 24.75 -13.81 15.39
N TRP A 36 24.83 -15.15 15.53
CA TRP A 36 24.61 -16.06 14.41
C TRP A 36 23.14 -16.10 13.96
N ALA A 37 22.19 -16.00 14.91
CA ALA A 37 20.77 -15.87 14.62
C ALA A 37 20.44 -14.53 13.92
N GLU A 38 21.06 -13.42 14.29
CA GLU A 38 20.89 -12.13 13.62
C GLU A 38 21.34 -12.18 12.15
N VAL A 39 22.49 -12.80 11.86
CA VAL A 39 23.01 -12.97 10.48
C VAL A 39 22.09 -13.84 9.61
N HIS A 40 21.35 -14.79 10.20
CA HIS A 40 20.36 -15.60 9.47
C HIS A 40 18.94 -15.01 9.47
N SER A 41 18.64 -14.05 10.35
CA SER A 41 17.33 -13.41 10.46
C SER A 41 17.10 -12.28 9.46
N THR A 42 18.14 -11.78 8.79
CA THR A 42 17.98 -10.99 7.56
C THR A 42 17.56 -11.92 6.42
N SER A 43 16.30 -12.35 6.44
CA SER A 43 15.68 -12.99 5.29
C SER A 43 15.54 -11.94 4.18
N THR A 44 16.62 -11.69 3.45
CA THR A 44 16.55 -10.98 2.17
C THR A 44 15.61 -11.79 1.30
N LEU A 45 14.39 -11.26 1.09
CA LEU A 45 13.37 -11.89 0.24
C LEU A 45 14.04 -12.42 -1.03
N SER A 46 13.73 -13.67 -1.36
CA SER A 46 14.30 -14.29 -2.56
C SER A 46 13.96 -13.44 -3.77
N PHE A 47 14.81 -13.48 -4.81
CA PHE A 47 14.56 -12.78 -6.08
C PHE A 47 13.12 -13.03 -6.58
N ARG A 48 12.63 -14.27 -6.44
CA ARG A 48 11.29 -14.69 -6.86
C ARG A 48 10.18 -13.96 -6.09
N GLU A 49 10.34 -13.81 -4.78
CA GLU A 49 9.36 -13.11 -3.93
C GLU A 49 9.35 -11.61 -4.22
N ARG A 50 10.53 -10.99 -4.38
CA ARG A 50 10.67 -9.58 -4.77
C ARG A 50 10.02 -9.32 -6.12
N LYS A 51 10.30 -10.15 -7.13
CA LYS A 51 9.64 -10.09 -8.44
C LYS A 51 8.12 -10.20 -8.34
N LYS A 52 7.61 -11.13 -7.52
CA LYS A 52 6.15 -11.31 -7.33
C LYS A 52 5.51 -10.06 -6.68
N SER A 53 6.18 -9.46 -5.71
CA SER A 53 5.73 -8.21 -5.09
C SER A 53 5.65 -7.07 -6.11
N ILE A 54 6.68 -6.93 -6.95
CA ILE A 54 6.72 -5.94 -8.03
C ILE A 54 5.62 -6.19 -9.06
N ASP A 55 5.44 -7.44 -9.51
CA ASP A 55 4.39 -7.80 -10.48
C ASP A 55 3.01 -7.37 -10.01
N SER A 56 2.67 -7.65 -8.75
CA SER A 56 1.40 -7.24 -8.16
C SER A 56 1.22 -5.73 -8.14
N LYS A 57 2.26 -4.97 -7.75
CA LYS A 57 2.23 -3.50 -7.73
C LYS A 57 2.11 -2.90 -9.13
N VAL A 58 2.84 -3.42 -10.10
CA VAL A 58 2.78 -2.99 -11.51
C VAL A 58 1.41 -3.28 -12.10
N ARG A 59 0.81 -4.44 -11.79
CA ARG A 59 -0.55 -4.79 -12.22
C ARG A 59 -1.58 -3.77 -11.72
N VAL A 60 -1.54 -3.42 -10.45
CA VAL A 60 -2.43 -2.40 -9.89
C VAL A 60 -2.21 -1.06 -10.59
N LEU A 61 -0.97 -0.61 -10.77
CA LEU A 61 -0.69 0.64 -11.48
C LEU A 61 -1.20 0.62 -12.93
N ARG A 62 -1.15 -0.53 -13.61
CA ARG A 62 -1.72 -0.70 -14.96
C ARG A 62 -3.23 -0.47 -14.94
N GLU A 63 -3.93 -1.12 -14.00
CA GLU A 63 -5.38 -0.95 -13.84
C GLU A 63 -5.78 0.49 -13.48
N ILE A 64 -4.92 1.21 -12.75
CA ILE A 64 -5.11 2.63 -12.44
C ILE A 64 -4.89 3.47 -13.69
N LYS A 65 -3.81 3.27 -14.44
CA LYS A 65 -3.56 3.97 -15.72
C LYS A 65 -4.74 3.85 -16.68
N ASP A 66 -5.34 2.66 -16.76
CA ASP A 66 -6.46 2.45 -17.66
C ASP A 66 -7.70 3.23 -17.20
N SER A 67 -7.86 3.40 -15.89
CA SER A 67 -8.95 4.15 -15.27
C SER A 67 -8.76 5.67 -15.31
N PHE A 68 -7.52 6.16 -15.21
CA PHE A 68 -7.16 7.59 -15.16
C PHE A 68 -6.29 7.98 -16.36
N PRO A 69 -6.87 8.57 -17.42
CA PRO A 69 -6.12 9.03 -18.58
C PRO A 69 -5.39 10.36 -18.29
N ASP A 70 -4.45 10.33 -17.36
CA ASP A 70 -3.53 11.43 -17.10
C ASP A 70 -2.25 11.20 -17.92
N LYS A 71 -1.78 12.23 -18.64
CA LYS A 71 -0.58 12.13 -19.49
C LYS A 71 0.67 11.83 -18.68
N ASP A 72 0.77 12.39 -17.47
CA ASP A 72 1.91 12.16 -16.60
C ASP A 72 1.87 10.74 -16.03
N LEU A 73 0.68 10.19 -15.77
CA LEU A 73 0.54 8.79 -15.32
C LEU A 73 0.96 7.82 -16.42
N VAL A 74 0.58 8.10 -17.66
CA VAL A 74 0.98 7.27 -18.81
C VAL A 74 2.50 7.31 -18.98
N ASN A 75 3.12 8.48 -18.87
CA ASN A 75 4.58 8.64 -18.97
C ASN A 75 5.32 7.95 -17.83
N ASP A 76 4.89 8.17 -16.58
CA ASP A 76 5.48 7.54 -15.40
C ASP A 76 5.33 6.01 -15.47
N PHE A 77 4.16 5.51 -15.85
CA PHE A 77 3.92 4.08 -16.02
C PHE A 77 4.78 3.49 -17.14
N GLY A 78 4.96 4.18 -18.26
CA GLY A 78 5.85 3.72 -19.34
C GLY A 78 7.29 3.51 -18.86
N ARG A 79 7.80 4.38 -17.98
CA ARG A 79 9.13 4.21 -17.36
C ARG A 79 9.17 2.98 -16.44
N ILE A 80 8.14 2.76 -15.62
CA ILE A 80 8.03 1.59 -14.75
C ILE A 80 7.95 0.31 -15.58
N GLU A 81 7.15 0.31 -16.65
CA GLU A 81 6.94 -0.86 -17.52
C GLU A 81 8.22 -1.23 -18.29
N ASN A 82 9.01 -0.24 -18.72
CA ASN A 82 10.33 -0.48 -19.30
C ASN A 82 11.28 -1.14 -18.28
N SER A 83 11.38 -0.61 -17.06
CA SER A 83 12.19 -1.26 -16.01
C SER A 83 11.63 -2.62 -15.59
N PHE A 84 10.32 -2.85 -15.69
CA PHE A 84 9.72 -4.16 -15.44
C PHE A 84 10.12 -5.18 -16.51
N LYS A 85 10.17 -4.78 -17.79
CA LYS A 85 10.66 -5.63 -18.88
C LYS A 85 12.13 -6.00 -18.69
N GLU A 86 12.97 -5.09 -18.19
CA GLU A 86 14.36 -5.39 -17.82
C GLU A 86 14.43 -6.49 -16.75
N VAL A 87 13.57 -6.43 -15.72
CA VAL A 87 13.47 -7.48 -14.68
C VAL A 87 13.01 -8.81 -15.27
N GLU A 88 12.04 -8.81 -16.19
CA GLU A 88 11.59 -10.02 -16.86
C GLU A 88 12.67 -10.64 -17.76
N SER A 89 13.44 -9.82 -18.47
CA SER A 89 14.57 -10.25 -19.28
C SER A 89 15.68 -10.85 -18.41
N ALA A 90 16.09 -10.14 -17.36
CA ALA A 90 17.11 -10.61 -16.42
C ALA A 90 16.68 -11.89 -15.69
N PHE A 91 15.39 -12.08 -15.40
CA PHE A 91 14.89 -13.32 -14.81
C PHE A 91 15.12 -14.54 -15.71
N LYS A 92 14.93 -14.39 -17.03
CA LYS A 92 15.02 -15.49 -18.00
C LYS A 92 16.46 -15.88 -18.31
N THR A 93 17.33 -14.91 -18.60
CA THR A 93 18.67 -15.17 -19.16
C THR A 93 19.80 -14.43 -18.45
N GLY A 94 19.50 -13.62 -17.44
CA GLY A 94 20.48 -12.77 -16.77
C GLY A 94 21.32 -13.49 -15.70
N THR A 95 22.52 -12.96 -15.48
CA THR A 95 23.41 -13.28 -14.36
C THR A 95 22.78 -12.87 -13.02
N GLN A 96 23.31 -13.38 -11.90
CA GLN A 96 22.83 -12.98 -10.57
C GLN A 96 22.98 -11.48 -10.30
N LYS A 97 24.04 -10.87 -10.82
CA LYS A 97 24.27 -9.43 -10.69
C LYS A 97 23.22 -8.63 -11.45
N GLU A 98 22.95 -8.96 -12.72
CA GLU A 98 21.92 -8.31 -13.54
C GLU A 98 20.51 -8.47 -12.95
N LYS A 99 20.22 -9.64 -12.37
CA LYS A 99 18.99 -9.89 -11.61
C LYS A 99 18.86 -8.93 -10.42
N SER A 100 19.91 -8.81 -9.60
CA SER A 100 19.88 -7.89 -8.46
C SER A 100 19.75 -6.42 -8.90
N ASP A 101 20.52 -6.00 -9.91
CA ASP A 101 20.55 -4.61 -10.38
C ASP A 101 19.22 -4.18 -11.00
N SER A 102 18.60 -5.06 -11.80
CA SER A 102 17.27 -4.80 -12.38
C SER A 102 16.18 -4.70 -11.31
N LEU A 103 16.18 -5.56 -10.29
CA LEU A 103 15.25 -5.46 -9.16
C LEU A 103 15.44 -4.15 -8.38
N LEU A 104 16.68 -3.78 -8.07
CA LEU A 104 16.98 -2.55 -7.33
C LEU A 104 16.54 -1.30 -8.10
N SER A 105 16.67 -1.30 -9.42
CA SER A 105 16.22 -0.19 -10.28
C SER A 105 14.71 0.06 -10.13
N ILE A 106 13.89 -0.98 -10.22
CA ILE A 106 12.43 -0.83 -10.11
C ILE A 106 11.96 -0.60 -8.66
N GLU A 107 12.60 -1.21 -7.67
CA GLU A 107 12.26 -1.03 -6.25
C GLU A 107 12.50 0.40 -5.75
N LYS A 108 13.41 1.14 -6.38
CA LYS A 108 13.61 2.58 -6.09
C LYS A 108 12.52 3.44 -6.71
N LYS A 109 12.12 3.17 -7.96
CA LYS A 109 11.16 4.00 -8.72
C LYS A 109 9.71 3.77 -8.28
N LEU A 110 9.35 2.51 -8.02
CA LEU A 110 7.96 2.10 -7.82
C LEU A 110 7.29 2.74 -6.58
N PRO A 111 7.94 2.84 -5.40
CA PRO A 111 7.35 3.49 -4.23
C PRO A 111 7.05 4.98 -4.47
N GLU A 112 7.94 5.69 -5.16
CA GLU A 112 7.75 7.11 -5.47
C GLU A 112 6.54 7.32 -6.37
N SER A 113 6.42 6.53 -7.45
CA SER A 113 5.25 6.58 -8.33
C SER A 113 3.96 6.21 -7.59
N LEU A 114 3.97 5.16 -6.76
CA LEU A 114 2.80 4.79 -5.95
C LEU A 114 2.39 5.93 -5.01
N ARG A 115 3.36 6.59 -4.35
CA ARG A 115 3.10 7.73 -3.49
C ARG A 115 2.44 8.87 -4.26
N LYS A 116 3.07 9.32 -5.36
CA LYS A 116 2.56 10.39 -6.23
C LYS A 116 1.13 10.11 -6.68
N TRP A 117 0.88 8.94 -7.25
CA TRP A 117 -0.43 8.61 -7.79
C TRP A 117 -1.48 8.35 -6.71
N SER A 118 -1.09 7.86 -5.53
CA SER A 118 -2.00 7.77 -4.38
C SER A 118 -2.47 9.15 -3.90
N GLU A 119 -1.60 10.16 -3.97
CA GLU A 119 -1.93 11.54 -3.61
C GLU A 119 -2.86 12.18 -4.64
N THR A 120 -2.55 12.05 -5.93
CA THR A 120 -3.42 12.51 -7.01
C THR A 120 -4.81 11.88 -6.92
N ALA A 121 -4.87 10.57 -6.67
CA ALA A 121 -6.14 9.86 -6.52
C ALA A 121 -6.91 10.29 -5.26
N ALA A 122 -6.23 10.60 -4.15
CA ALA A 122 -6.86 11.12 -2.94
C ALA A 122 -7.55 12.46 -3.19
N ILE A 123 -6.84 13.40 -3.85
CA ILE A 123 -7.36 14.73 -4.21
C ILE A 123 -8.54 14.60 -5.16
N SER A 124 -8.40 13.76 -6.18
CA SER A 124 -9.46 13.52 -7.18
C SER A 124 -10.73 12.95 -6.53
N SER A 125 -10.55 11.98 -5.62
CA SER A 125 -11.67 11.34 -4.91
C SER A 125 -12.39 12.33 -3.99
N ASP A 126 -11.63 13.15 -3.25
CA ASP A 126 -12.18 14.19 -2.37
C ASP A 126 -12.98 15.24 -3.16
N ARG A 127 -12.41 15.74 -4.27
CA ARG A 127 -13.11 16.70 -5.15
C ARG A 127 -14.42 16.14 -5.68
N LEU A 128 -14.42 14.89 -6.16
CA LEU A 128 -15.63 14.29 -6.68
C LEU A 128 -16.66 14.04 -5.57
N LEU A 129 -16.23 13.62 -4.37
CA LEU A 129 -17.13 13.47 -3.21
C LEU A 129 -17.80 14.79 -2.83
N GLN A 130 -17.02 15.88 -2.76
CA GLN A 130 -17.54 17.22 -2.47
C GLN A 130 -18.52 17.68 -3.55
N TYR A 131 -18.24 17.37 -4.82
CA TYR A 131 -19.14 17.64 -5.93
C TYR A 131 -20.46 16.88 -5.78
N VAL A 132 -20.42 15.57 -5.52
CA VAL A 132 -21.64 14.76 -5.30
C VAL A 132 -22.45 15.35 -4.15
N ALA A 133 -21.83 15.64 -3.00
CA ALA A 133 -22.52 16.21 -1.85
C ALA A 133 -23.21 17.54 -2.19
N ARG A 134 -22.52 18.42 -2.91
CA ARG A 134 -23.07 19.72 -3.34
C ARG A 134 -24.24 19.54 -4.30
N GLU A 135 -24.09 18.75 -5.35
CA GLU A 135 -25.13 18.57 -6.36
C GLU A 135 -26.37 17.87 -5.80
N THR A 136 -26.19 16.92 -4.88
CA THR A 136 -27.31 16.27 -4.19
C THR A 136 -28.07 17.25 -3.30
N GLN A 137 -27.37 18.17 -2.61
CA GLN A 137 -28.02 19.24 -1.83
C GLN A 137 -28.75 20.24 -2.72
N LEU A 138 -28.12 20.69 -3.81
CA LEU A 138 -28.73 21.61 -4.77
C LEU A 138 -29.93 21.00 -5.49
N ARG A 139 -30.00 19.67 -5.61
CA ARG A 139 -31.18 18.99 -6.16
C ARG A 139 -32.42 19.15 -5.28
N GLY A 140 -32.27 19.33 -3.97
CA GLY A 140 -33.38 19.64 -3.07
C GLY A 140 -33.88 21.09 -3.17
N LEU A 141 -33.18 21.94 -3.94
CA LEU A 141 -33.58 23.30 -4.25
C LEU A 141 -34.17 23.27 -5.67
N ASP A 142 -35.49 23.22 -5.75
CA ASP A 142 -36.29 23.08 -6.97
C ASP A 142 -35.71 23.89 -8.15
N THR A 143 -35.06 23.18 -9.07
CA THR A 143 -34.67 23.69 -10.39
C THR A 143 -35.39 22.84 -11.42
N GLU A 144 -36.17 23.49 -12.30
CA GLU A 144 -37.18 22.89 -13.20
C GLU A 144 -36.65 21.78 -14.14
N GLU A 145 -35.34 21.58 -14.23
CA GLU A 145 -34.69 20.62 -15.13
C GLU A 145 -34.31 19.28 -14.48
N ARG A 146 -34.53 19.07 -13.17
CA ARG A 146 -34.09 17.85 -12.47
C ARG A 146 -35.22 16.85 -12.28
N HIS A 147 -35.12 15.70 -12.95
CA HIS A 147 -36.08 14.61 -12.77
C HIS A 147 -36.18 14.17 -11.30
N PRO A 148 -37.39 13.99 -10.74
CA PRO A 148 -37.56 13.47 -9.40
C PRO A 148 -37.01 12.03 -9.33
N LEU A 149 -36.38 11.70 -8.21
CA LEU A 149 -35.96 10.33 -7.92
C LEU A 149 -37.07 9.63 -7.16
N THR A 150 -37.20 8.33 -7.39
CA THR A 150 -37.98 7.44 -6.56
C THR A 150 -37.28 7.22 -5.21
N ALA A 151 -38.02 6.88 -4.16
CA ALA A 151 -37.45 6.59 -2.83
C ALA A 151 -36.35 5.50 -2.89
N LYS A 152 -36.52 4.49 -3.77
CA LYS A 152 -35.50 3.44 -4.01
C LYS A 152 -34.23 3.97 -4.67
N GLU A 153 -34.34 4.95 -5.56
CA GLU A 153 -33.17 5.61 -6.16
C GLU A 153 -32.45 6.47 -5.11
N GLU A 154 -33.19 7.19 -4.28
CA GLU A 154 -32.63 8.02 -3.20
C GLU A 154 -31.84 7.18 -2.17
N GLU A 155 -32.40 6.06 -1.72
CA GLU A 155 -31.70 5.12 -0.84
C GLU A 155 -30.40 4.61 -1.48
N LYS A 156 -30.43 4.23 -2.76
CA LYS A 156 -29.23 3.78 -3.50
C LYS A 156 -28.21 4.89 -3.66
N VAL A 157 -28.63 6.12 -3.94
CA VAL A 157 -27.74 7.29 -4.05
C VAL A 157 -26.98 7.49 -2.75
N ASN A 158 -27.70 7.47 -1.62
CA ASN A 158 -27.12 7.59 -0.28
C ASN A 158 -26.18 6.43 0.03
N GLN A 159 -26.56 5.19 -0.30
CA GLN A 159 -25.71 4.02 -0.10
C GLN A 159 -24.40 4.13 -0.89
N TYR A 160 -24.44 4.50 -2.18
CA TYR A 160 -23.24 4.71 -2.98
C TYR A 160 -22.38 5.84 -2.42
N PHE A 161 -22.99 6.94 -1.96
CA PHE A 161 -22.26 8.05 -1.36
C PHE A 161 -21.56 7.63 -0.06
N HIS A 162 -22.24 6.86 0.80
CA HIS A 162 -21.65 6.31 2.02
C HIS A 162 -20.46 5.40 1.71
N MET A 163 -20.61 4.45 0.80
CA MET A 163 -19.49 3.57 0.38
C MET A 163 -18.33 4.38 -0.20
N ALA A 164 -18.61 5.40 -1.02
CA ALA A 164 -17.57 6.26 -1.57
C ALA A 164 -16.76 6.98 -0.49
N ARG A 165 -17.45 7.49 0.54
CA ARG A 165 -16.83 8.16 1.68
C ARG A 165 -16.00 7.22 2.54
N GLU A 166 -16.51 6.02 2.82
CA GLU A 166 -15.80 5.01 3.62
C GLU A 166 -14.51 4.53 2.95
N GLU A 167 -14.56 4.27 1.64
CA GLU A 167 -13.39 3.92 0.84
C GLU A 167 -12.34 5.05 0.84
N TRP A 168 -12.78 6.31 0.75
CA TRP A 168 -11.87 7.46 0.83
C TRP A 168 -11.23 7.62 2.20
N LEU A 169 -12.01 7.49 3.29
CA LEU A 169 -11.50 7.55 4.66
C LEU A 169 -10.48 6.43 4.93
N SER A 170 -10.80 5.22 4.48
CA SER A 170 -9.90 4.06 4.56
C SER A 170 -8.63 4.31 3.75
N GLY A 171 -8.75 4.83 2.53
CA GLY A 171 -7.62 5.22 1.69
C GLY A 171 -6.69 6.22 2.38
N ASN A 172 -7.25 7.22 3.06
CA ASN A 172 -6.48 8.20 3.83
C ASN A 172 -5.75 7.55 5.01
N LYS A 173 -6.36 6.59 5.69
CA LYS A 173 -5.70 5.82 6.74
C LYS A 173 -4.48 5.08 6.19
N PHE A 174 -4.65 4.25 5.16
CA PHE A 174 -3.55 3.49 4.57
C PHE A 174 -2.46 4.36 3.95
N ARG A 175 -2.82 5.53 3.40
CA ARG A 175 -1.83 6.49 2.89
C ARG A 175 -0.97 7.06 4.01
N ARG A 176 -1.54 7.37 5.18
CA ARG A 176 -0.80 7.81 6.38
C ARG A 176 0.12 6.71 6.91
N ASP A 177 -0.33 5.46 6.83
CA ASP A 177 0.45 4.28 7.23
C ASP A 177 1.54 3.91 6.19
N GLY A 178 1.69 4.67 5.11
CA GLY A 178 2.69 4.42 4.05
C GLY A 178 2.31 3.32 3.04
N ASN A 179 1.12 2.70 3.17
CA ASN A 179 0.62 1.73 2.22
C ASN A 179 -0.07 2.40 1.03
N HIS A 180 0.74 3.05 0.19
CA HIS A 180 0.28 3.81 -0.98
C HIS A 180 -0.41 2.93 -2.04
N LEU A 181 0.01 1.67 -2.17
CA LEU A 181 -0.61 0.73 -3.11
C LEU A 181 -2.08 0.49 -2.74
N TYR A 182 -2.33 0.14 -1.47
CA TYR A 182 -3.70 -0.16 -1.05
C TYR A 182 -4.55 1.11 -0.99
N ALA A 183 -3.97 2.24 -0.55
CA ALA A 183 -4.65 3.53 -0.62
C ALA A 183 -5.14 3.85 -2.04
N LEU A 184 -4.30 3.63 -3.05
CA LEU A 184 -4.64 3.86 -4.46
C LEU A 184 -5.83 3.00 -4.94
N VAL A 185 -5.90 1.74 -4.51
CA VAL A 185 -7.04 0.85 -4.81
C VAL A 185 -8.33 1.39 -4.18
N LEU A 186 -8.27 1.83 -2.92
CA LEU A 186 -9.42 2.36 -2.20
C LEU A 186 -9.92 3.67 -2.82
N TYR A 187 -9.02 4.58 -3.22
CA TYR A 187 -9.40 5.80 -3.95
C TYR A 187 -10.07 5.51 -5.29
N LYS A 188 -9.59 4.52 -6.06
CA LYS A 188 -10.27 4.07 -7.28
C LYS A 188 -11.71 3.59 -7.00
N ARG A 189 -11.93 2.84 -5.92
CA ARG A 189 -13.28 2.41 -5.52
C ARG A 189 -14.15 3.58 -5.07
N SER A 190 -13.60 4.50 -4.29
CA SER A 190 -14.27 5.73 -3.87
C SER A 190 -14.81 6.48 -5.08
N LEU A 191 -13.97 6.73 -6.09
CA LEU A 191 -14.39 7.37 -7.33
C LEU A 191 -15.48 6.59 -8.07
N LYS A 192 -15.33 5.27 -8.19
CA LYS A 192 -16.36 4.41 -8.81
C LYS A 192 -17.71 4.53 -8.12
N TYR A 193 -17.74 4.55 -6.79
CA TYR A 193 -18.96 4.73 -6.03
C TYR A 193 -19.52 6.15 -6.16
N SER A 194 -18.69 7.18 -6.16
CA SER A 194 -19.11 8.57 -6.44
C SER A 194 -19.77 8.70 -7.81
N PHE A 195 -19.20 8.11 -8.86
CA PHE A 195 -19.84 8.07 -10.20
C PHE A 195 -21.15 7.27 -10.21
N SER A 196 -21.23 6.18 -9.44
CA SER A 196 -22.45 5.38 -9.30
C SER A 196 -23.56 6.15 -8.60
N SER A 197 -23.21 6.97 -7.61
CA SER A 197 -24.10 7.91 -6.92
C SER A 197 -24.61 8.98 -7.89
N LEU A 198 -23.72 9.64 -8.65
CA LEU A 198 -24.11 10.62 -9.68
C LEU A 198 -25.03 10.03 -10.75
N LYS A 199 -24.67 8.86 -11.28
CA LYS A 199 -25.46 8.15 -12.29
C LYS A 199 -26.87 7.81 -11.79
N THR A 200 -26.97 7.32 -10.56
CA THR A 200 -28.27 6.98 -9.94
C THR A 200 -29.06 8.24 -9.62
N SER A 201 -28.37 9.34 -9.30
CA SER A 201 -28.96 10.66 -9.07
C SER A 201 -29.39 11.38 -10.35
N LYS A 202 -29.11 10.79 -11.54
CA LYS A 202 -29.31 11.43 -12.85
C LYS A 202 -28.59 12.77 -12.97
N LEU A 203 -27.47 12.91 -12.25
CA LEU A 203 -26.64 14.12 -12.24
C LEU A 203 -25.45 13.93 -13.19
N PRO A 204 -25.07 14.98 -13.95
CA PRO A 204 -23.91 14.91 -14.81
C PRO A 204 -22.62 14.84 -13.98
N PRO A 205 -21.59 14.10 -14.44
CA PRO A 205 -20.26 14.23 -13.85
C PRO A 205 -19.63 15.58 -14.23
N PRO A 206 -18.70 16.10 -13.40
CA PRO A 206 -17.93 17.29 -13.77
C PRO A 206 -17.16 17.05 -15.07
N ILE A 207 -16.97 18.10 -15.88
CA ILE A 207 -16.31 18.00 -17.20
C ILE A 207 -14.92 17.36 -17.07
N GLU A 208 -14.15 17.76 -16.05
CA GLU A 208 -12.81 17.24 -15.75
C GLU A 208 -12.79 15.73 -15.44
N PHE A 209 -13.91 15.18 -14.98
CA PHE A 209 -14.05 13.78 -14.57
C PHE A 209 -14.80 12.89 -15.58
N LYS A 210 -15.36 13.48 -16.65
CA LYS A 210 -16.21 12.75 -17.61
C LYS A 210 -15.54 11.51 -18.21
N LYS A 211 -14.30 11.65 -18.71
CA LYS A 211 -13.52 10.55 -19.30
C LYS A 211 -13.17 9.45 -18.27
N VAL A 212 -12.91 9.85 -17.03
CA VAL A 212 -12.61 8.91 -15.93
C VAL A 212 -13.86 8.11 -15.57
N GLY A 213 -15.01 8.79 -15.46
CA GLY A 213 -16.29 8.17 -15.15
C GLY A 213 -16.73 7.16 -16.20
N GLU A 214 -16.57 7.48 -17.49
CA GLU A 214 -16.86 6.55 -18.60
C GLU A 214 -16.05 5.25 -18.47
N ARG A 215 -14.74 5.33 -18.18
CA ARG A 215 -13.88 4.15 -18.06
C ARG A 215 -14.11 3.34 -16.77
N LEU A 216 -14.40 4.01 -15.66
CA LEU A 216 -14.65 3.34 -14.38
C LEU A 216 -16.01 2.62 -14.34
N THR A 217 -16.96 3.04 -15.17
CA THR A 217 -18.32 2.49 -15.20
C THR A 217 -18.60 1.60 -16.42
N SER A 218 -17.72 1.57 -17.44
CA SER A 218 -17.86 0.76 -18.65
C SER A 218 -17.35 -0.68 -18.52
N HIS A 219 -16.52 -0.99 -17.52
CA HIS A 219 -16.11 -2.37 -17.24
C HIS A 219 -17.21 -3.14 -16.48
N ARG A 220 -18.15 -3.69 -17.26
CA ARG A 220 -18.96 -4.86 -16.91
C ARG A 220 -18.49 -6.06 -17.70
#